data_AF-A0A1D2R9R4-F1
#
_entry.id   AF-A0A1D2R9R4-F1
#
_cell.length_a   1.000
_cell.length_b   1.000
_cell.length_c   1.000
_cell.angle_alpha   90.00
_cell.angle_beta   90.00
_cell.angle_gamma   90.00
#
_symmetry.space_group_name_H-M   'P 1'
#
loop_
_entity.id
_entity.type
_entity.pdbx_description
1 polymer ?
#
loop_
_entity_poly.entity_id
_entity_poly.type
_entity_poly.pdbx_seq_one_letter_code
_entity_poly.pdbx_strand_id
1 'polypeptide(L)'
;MKCRTASTETIVIKPDDVTKVSQSELLDDDGFWHPCILGMNKYQELIKRIEKESVPLKEYSEDYQACARLYASDAEHDAKYKRQLYESHTKIDANYFPMRRSLKGIKQYIWIGSEKYLKYGSHLDRGMTIDVFKGHKLVVTRNWPVRAFSLSDTVILAENFNIIKFKPDYLHLFEAILNSNIAGFYLAAKYLQRPEGNWSKIDLEHLKKFPIPDLKDEEVINEIIRVVSKIKQERNIGKYKEQIDDLVFDLYDLDYYERQQIKDYHKIQKRKRKNLVTVEDMIEYVDEFIEGINPFIEKGYVLNAEVYICKFLGSLVKFNFSKKKERININGSAELKKLLGIIQYDGIEDIKNILEEEEQRICDDKALYLYKSNHLKDWTRTKALDDVRKEVGIIYENLPDK
;
A
#
# COMPACT_ATOMS: atom_id res chain seq x y z
N MET A 1 -30.38 35.02 -35.52
CA MET A 1 -29.79 34.22 -34.42
C MET A 1 -29.27 32.92 -35.02
N LYS A 2 -27.97 32.84 -35.34
CA LYS A 2 -27.33 31.63 -35.89
C LYS A 2 -26.56 30.94 -34.76
N CYS A 3 -26.99 29.74 -34.37
CA CYS A 3 -26.22 28.87 -33.49
C CYS A 3 -24.85 28.57 -34.13
N ARG A 4 -23.77 28.93 -33.43
CA ARG A 4 -22.44 28.41 -33.73
C ARG A 4 -22.32 27.04 -33.05
N THR A 5 -22.21 26.01 -33.86
CA THR A 5 -21.77 24.66 -33.47
C THR A 5 -20.34 24.73 -32.98
N ALA A 6 -20.10 24.32 -31.74
CA ALA A 6 -18.76 24.14 -31.19
C ALA A 6 -18.05 23.01 -31.95
N SER A 7 -16.91 23.32 -32.56
CA SER A 7 -16.03 22.32 -33.15
C SER A 7 -15.33 21.57 -32.02
N THR A 8 -15.58 20.28 -31.91
CA THR A 8 -14.72 19.36 -31.14
C THR A 8 -13.38 19.27 -31.86
N GLU A 9 -12.38 20.03 -31.39
CA GLU A 9 -11.01 19.84 -31.82
C GLU A 9 -10.55 18.47 -31.33
N THR A 10 -10.21 17.61 -32.28
CA THR A 10 -9.62 16.30 -32.00
C THR A 10 -8.18 16.58 -31.59
N ILE A 11 -7.81 16.26 -30.35
CA ILE A 11 -6.41 16.31 -29.91
C ILE A 11 -5.68 15.22 -30.68
N VAL A 12 -4.95 15.62 -31.73
CA VAL A 12 -4.05 14.74 -32.47
C VAL A 12 -2.69 14.82 -31.77
N ILE A 13 -2.38 13.83 -30.94
CA ILE A 13 -1.04 13.65 -30.39
C ILE A 13 -0.14 13.32 -31.58
N LYS A 14 0.81 14.20 -31.92
CA LYS A 14 1.77 13.91 -32.99
C LYS A 14 2.75 12.84 -32.49
N PRO A 15 3.29 11.99 -33.38
CA PRO A 15 4.33 11.02 -33.01
C PRO A 15 5.53 11.64 -32.27
N ASP A 16 5.76 12.93 -32.52
CA ASP A 16 6.85 13.72 -31.96
C ASP A 16 6.51 14.36 -30.60
N ASP A 17 5.24 14.36 -30.20
CA ASP A 17 4.76 14.85 -28.89
C ASP A 17 4.93 13.79 -27.78
N VAL A 18 5.45 12.61 -28.12
CA VAL A 18 5.89 11.62 -27.14
C VAL A 18 7.25 12.05 -26.61
N THR A 19 7.29 12.68 -25.44
CA THR A 19 8.54 12.92 -24.72
C THR A 19 9.21 11.56 -24.51
N LYS A 20 10.31 11.32 -25.24
CA LYS A 20 11.16 10.15 -25.02
C LYS A 20 11.86 10.37 -23.68
N VAL A 21 11.24 9.94 -22.59
CA VAL A 21 11.96 9.76 -21.33
C VAL A 21 13.04 8.73 -21.60
N SER A 22 14.29 9.10 -21.34
CA SER A 22 15.39 8.16 -21.52
C SER A 22 15.10 6.93 -20.67
N GLN A 23 15.13 5.74 -21.29
CA GLN A 23 14.91 4.50 -20.56
C GLN A 23 15.93 4.37 -19.41
N SER A 24 17.14 4.91 -19.55
CA SER A 24 18.14 4.93 -18.48
C SER A 24 17.70 5.74 -17.26
N GLU A 25 17.05 6.90 -17.44
CA GLU A 25 16.59 7.74 -16.31
C GLU A 25 15.46 7.08 -15.50
N LEU A 26 14.71 6.16 -16.11
CA LEU A 26 13.68 5.34 -15.44
C LEU A 26 14.24 4.03 -14.85
N LEU A 27 15.40 3.57 -15.29
CA LEU A 27 16.01 2.29 -14.93
C LEU A 27 17.18 2.44 -13.93
N ASP A 28 17.76 3.62 -13.78
CA ASP A 28 18.89 3.82 -12.86
C ASP A 28 18.49 3.66 -11.37
N ASP A 29 17.19 3.73 -11.04
CA ASP A 29 16.61 3.43 -9.71
C ASP A 29 15.55 2.31 -9.82
N ASP A 30 15.97 1.15 -10.35
CA ASP A 30 15.20 -0.07 -10.73
C ASP A 30 14.12 -0.55 -9.72
N GLY A 31 14.13 -0.07 -8.48
CA GLY A 31 13.20 -0.48 -7.43
C GLY A 31 11.93 0.36 -7.26
N PHE A 32 11.80 1.55 -7.86
CA PHE A 32 10.75 2.52 -7.47
C PHE A 32 9.75 2.88 -8.57
N TRP A 33 9.77 2.20 -9.70
CA TRP A 33 8.92 2.54 -10.85
C TRP A 33 7.42 2.56 -10.48
N HIS A 34 6.94 1.72 -9.54
CA HIS A 34 5.52 1.67 -9.16
C HIS A 34 5.06 2.97 -8.45
N PRO A 35 5.71 3.43 -7.37
CA PRO A 35 5.48 4.76 -6.82
C PRO A 35 5.60 5.88 -7.86
N CYS A 36 6.61 5.82 -8.75
CA CYS A 36 6.80 6.85 -9.78
C CYS A 36 5.61 6.97 -10.73
N ILE A 37 5.13 5.86 -11.29
CA ILE A 37 4.00 5.85 -12.20
C ILE A 37 2.71 6.35 -11.53
N LEU A 38 2.57 6.11 -10.22
CA LEU A 38 1.39 6.57 -9.47
C LEU A 38 1.50 8.01 -8.95
N GLY A 39 2.60 8.72 -9.25
CA GLY A 39 2.86 10.06 -8.73
C GLY A 39 3.04 10.07 -7.20
N MET A 40 3.63 9.02 -6.66
CA MET A 40 3.78 8.76 -5.23
C MET A 40 5.26 8.78 -4.79
N ASN A 41 6.07 9.60 -5.44
CA ASN A 41 7.52 9.69 -5.18
C ASN A 41 7.86 10.01 -3.73
N LYS A 42 6.97 10.70 -3.01
CA LYS A 42 7.14 11.02 -1.59
C LYS A 42 7.32 9.81 -0.67
N TYR A 43 6.87 8.62 -1.09
CA TYR A 43 7.07 7.40 -0.31
C TYR A 43 8.47 6.78 -0.46
N GLN A 44 9.28 7.25 -1.41
CA GLN A 44 10.64 6.72 -1.62
C GLN A 44 11.55 6.99 -0.43
N GLU A 45 11.43 8.16 0.20
CA GLU A 45 12.23 8.54 1.36
C GLU A 45 11.97 7.60 2.54
N LEU A 46 10.69 7.33 2.84
CA LEU A 46 10.30 6.37 3.88
C LEU A 46 10.84 4.97 3.58
N ILE A 47 10.76 4.51 2.33
CA ILE A 47 11.29 3.19 1.96
C ILE A 47 12.82 3.14 2.14
N LYS A 48 13.53 4.18 1.71
CA LYS A 48 14.99 4.29 1.87
C LYS A 48 15.37 4.31 3.36
N ARG A 49 14.58 4.99 4.20
CA ARG A 49 14.75 4.99 5.66
C ARG A 49 14.58 3.60 6.25
N ILE A 50 13.46 2.93 5.95
CA ILE A 50 13.18 1.57 6.40
C ILE A 50 14.31 0.62 6.01
N GLU A 51 14.82 0.69 4.78
CA GLU A 51 15.94 -0.14 4.32
C GLU A 51 17.25 0.14 5.06
N LYS A 52 17.53 1.41 5.35
CA LYS A 52 18.76 1.85 6.04
C LYS A 52 18.80 1.42 7.51
N GLU A 53 17.66 1.46 8.19
CA GLU A 53 17.53 1.20 9.63
C GLU A 53 17.22 -0.28 9.94
N SER A 54 17.08 -1.12 8.91
CA SER A 54 16.72 -2.53 9.05
C SER A 54 17.83 -3.47 8.61
N VAL A 55 17.70 -4.73 9.02
CA VAL A 55 18.52 -5.84 8.55
C VAL A 55 17.69 -6.70 7.59
N PRO A 56 18.24 -7.17 6.45
CA PRO A 56 17.50 -8.05 5.55
C PRO A 56 17.01 -9.33 6.25
N LEU A 57 15.80 -9.79 5.93
CA LEU A 57 15.19 -10.99 6.51
C LEU A 57 16.10 -12.23 6.41
N LYS A 58 16.96 -12.29 5.38
CA LYS A 58 17.90 -13.41 5.18
C LYS A 58 18.88 -13.63 6.32
N GLU A 59 19.18 -12.60 7.08
CA GLU A 59 20.09 -12.70 8.22
C GLU A 59 19.43 -13.40 9.42
N TYR A 60 18.10 -13.55 9.44
CA TYR A 60 17.34 -14.18 10.52
C TYR A 60 16.88 -15.61 10.22
N SER A 61 16.99 -16.06 8.98
CA SER A 61 16.49 -17.35 8.51
C SER A 61 17.61 -18.37 8.31
N GLU A 62 17.29 -19.65 8.49
CA GLU A 62 18.22 -20.75 8.23
C GLU A 62 18.22 -21.19 6.76
N ASP A 63 17.05 -21.08 6.10
CA ASP A 63 16.86 -21.57 4.73
C ASP A 63 15.71 -20.86 4.01
N TYR A 64 15.85 -20.69 2.69
CA TYR A 64 14.83 -20.14 1.78
C TYR A 64 14.61 -21.08 0.62
N GLN A 65 13.38 -21.57 0.48
CA GLN A 65 13.06 -22.52 -0.58
C GLN A 65 11.79 -22.13 -1.31
N ALA A 66 11.88 -22.13 -2.63
CA ALA A 66 10.70 -22.13 -3.48
C ALA A 66 10.07 -23.51 -3.36
N CYS A 67 8.75 -23.56 -3.26
CA CYS A 67 8.05 -24.81 -3.12
C CYS A 67 8.16 -25.70 -4.36
N ALA A 68 7.85 -26.99 -4.18
CA ALA A 68 7.97 -27.98 -5.24
C ALA A 68 7.05 -27.63 -6.41
N ARG A 69 7.57 -27.79 -7.63
CA ARG A 69 6.73 -27.78 -8.84
C ARG A 69 6.32 -29.21 -9.11
N LEU A 70 5.02 -29.46 -9.06
CA LEU A 70 4.51 -30.82 -9.08
C LEU A 70 4.58 -31.42 -10.49
N TYR A 71 3.99 -30.75 -11.47
CA TYR A 71 3.92 -31.23 -12.86
C TYR A 71 4.19 -30.05 -13.80
N ALA A 72 4.88 -30.29 -14.91
CA ALA A 72 5.09 -29.29 -15.94
C ALA A 72 3.76 -28.87 -16.59
N SER A 73 3.63 -27.59 -16.94
CA SER A 73 2.38 -26.99 -17.42
C SER A 73 2.18 -27.07 -18.93
N ASP A 74 3.22 -27.49 -19.66
CA ASP A 74 3.31 -27.52 -21.12
C ASP A 74 2.55 -28.69 -21.78
N ALA A 75 2.10 -29.68 -21.00
CA ALA A 75 1.22 -30.75 -21.47
C ALA A 75 0.06 -31.01 -20.49
N GLU A 76 -1.05 -30.29 -20.63
CA GLU A 76 -2.22 -30.42 -19.75
C GLU A 76 -2.72 -31.86 -19.58
N HIS A 77 -2.65 -32.67 -20.65
CA HIS A 77 -3.05 -34.07 -20.63
C HIS A 77 -2.16 -34.91 -19.69
N ASP A 78 -0.85 -34.70 -19.73
CA ASP A 78 0.13 -35.38 -18.87
C ASP A 78 -0.03 -34.94 -17.40
N ALA A 79 -0.24 -33.64 -17.17
CA ALA A 79 -0.51 -33.13 -15.83
C ALA A 79 -1.79 -33.73 -15.22
N LYS A 80 -2.87 -33.88 -16.00
CA LYS A 80 -4.12 -34.49 -15.52
C LYS A 80 -3.93 -35.97 -15.18
N TYR A 81 -3.25 -36.72 -16.05
CA TYR A 81 -2.94 -38.13 -15.81
C TYR A 81 -2.08 -38.32 -14.56
N LYS A 82 -0.98 -37.55 -14.43
CA LYS A 82 -0.09 -37.60 -13.25
C LYS A 82 -0.82 -37.25 -11.95
N ARG A 83 -1.76 -36.30 -11.97
CA ARG A 83 -2.61 -36.00 -10.80
C ARG A 83 -3.44 -37.20 -10.36
N GLN A 84 -4.02 -37.95 -11.30
CA GLN A 84 -4.79 -39.15 -10.98
C GLN A 84 -3.91 -40.27 -10.40
N LEU A 85 -2.67 -40.37 -10.90
CA LEU A 85 -1.75 -41.42 -10.48
C LEU A 85 -1.10 -41.16 -9.10
N TYR A 86 -0.76 -39.89 -8.82
CA TYR A 86 0.08 -39.54 -7.66
C TYR A 86 -0.63 -38.74 -6.58
N GLU A 87 -1.83 -38.21 -6.82
CA GLU A 87 -2.63 -37.54 -5.79
C GLU A 87 -3.78 -38.42 -5.31
N SER A 88 -4.08 -38.37 -4.01
CA SER A 88 -5.21 -39.07 -3.40
C SER A 88 -5.92 -38.19 -2.38
N HIS A 89 -7.20 -38.45 -2.12
CA HIS A 89 -7.92 -37.81 -1.01
C HIS A 89 -7.61 -38.46 0.35
N THR A 90 -7.04 -39.66 0.35
CA THR A 90 -6.64 -40.42 1.54
C THR A 90 -5.17 -40.79 1.48
N LYS A 91 -4.54 -41.00 2.63
CA LYS A 91 -3.17 -41.49 2.70
C LYS A 91 -3.15 -42.98 2.33
N ILE A 92 -2.50 -43.31 1.20
CA ILE A 92 -2.44 -44.70 0.68
C ILE A 92 -1.31 -45.49 1.36
N ASP A 93 -0.12 -44.90 1.43
CA ASP A 93 1.06 -45.52 2.05
C ASP A 93 1.96 -44.46 2.72
N ALA A 94 3.14 -44.88 3.21
CA ALA A 94 4.09 -44.01 3.92
C ALA A 94 4.69 -42.90 3.03
N ASN A 95 4.69 -43.06 1.71
CA ASN A 95 5.20 -42.08 0.75
C ASN A 95 4.16 -41.04 0.35
N TYR A 96 2.92 -41.14 0.84
CA TYR A 96 1.86 -40.15 0.62
C TYR A 96 1.87 -39.11 1.74
N PHE A 97 2.22 -37.87 1.40
CA PHE A 97 2.29 -36.75 2.33
C PHE A 97 1.11 -35.79 2.13
N PRO A 98 0.58 -35.17 3.20
CA PRO A 98 -0.42 -34.10 3.06
C PRO A 98 0.11 -33.02 2.11
N MET A 99 -0.73 -32.52 1.21
CA MET A 99 -0.35 -31.56 0.19
C MET A 99 -1.38 -30.43 0.10
N ARG A 100 -0.89 -29.22 -0.22
CA ARG A 100 -1.74 -28.12 -0.67
C ARG A 100 -1.20 -27.45 -1.92
N ARG A 101 -2.08 -27.29 -2.93
CA ARG A 101 -1.77 -26.58 -4.17
C ARG A 101 -2.44 -25.21 -4.22
N SER A 102 -3.72 -25.14 -3.81
CA SER A 102 -4.52 -23.93 -4.00
C SER A 102 -4.35 -22.92 -2.87
N LEU A 103 -4.44 -21.64 -3.25
CA LEU A 103 -4.58 -20.52 -2.32
C LEU A 103 -6.02 -20.36 -1.80
N LYS A 104 -6.98 -21.14 -2.31
CA LYS A 104 -8.40 -21.06 -1.93
C LYS A 104 -8.53 -21.25 -0.41
N GLY A 105 -9.08 -20.27 0.28
CA GLY A 105 -9.31 -20.30 1.73
C GLY A 105 -8.09 -20.03 2.61
N ILE A 106 -6.88 -19.89 2.05
CA ILE A 106 -5.71 -19.43 2.82
C ILE A 106 -5.92 -17.97 3.21
N LYS A 107 -5.76 -17.65 4.50
CA LYS A 107 -5.84 -16.29 5.03
C LYS A 107 -4.53 -15.97 5.76
N GLN A 108 -4.31 -14.69 6.06
CA GLN A 108 -3.21 -14.29 6.94
C GLN A 108 -3.32 -15.04 8.28
N TYR A 109 -2.21 -15.50 8.84
CA TYR A 109 -2.10 -16.26 10.10
C TYR A 109 -2.75 -17.65 10.15
N ILE A 110 -3.67 -17.96 9.24
CA ILE A 110 -4.57 -19.11 9.32
C ILE A 110 -4.25 -20.13 8.23
N TRP A 111 -3.76 -21.28 8.68
CA TRP A 111 -3.72 -22.51 7.90
C TRP A 111 -5.05 -23.27 7.99
N ILE A 112 -5.56 -23.75 6.86
CA ILE A 112 -6.86 -24.46 6.80
C ILE A 112 -6.72 -25.97 6.52
N GLY A 113 -5.51 -26.54 6.62
CA GLY A 113 -5.25 -27.96 6.40
C GLY A 113 -4.76 -28.30 4.99
N SER A 114 -4.47 -29.58 4.75
CA SER A 114 -4.14 -30.10 3.41
C SER A 114 -5.41 -30.31 2.58
N GLU A 115 -5.27 -30.26 1.25
CA GLU A 115 -6.36 -30.54 0.31
C GLU A 115 -6.44 -32.01 -0.08
N LYS A 116 -5.25 -32.63 -0.19
CA LYS A 116 -5.04 -33.99 -0.68
C LYS A 116 -3.76 -34.57 -0.07
N TYR A 117 -3.45 -35.80 -0.43
CA TYR A 117 -2.17 -36.43 -0.25
C TYR A 117 -1.46 -36.56 -1.60
N LEU A 118 -0.13 -36.44 -1.60
CA LEU A 118 0.74 -36.60 -2.76
C LEU A 118 1.74 -37.71 -2.48
N LYS A 119 1.82 -38.69 -3.38
CA LYS A 119 2.96 -39.61 -3.44
C LYS A 119 4.20 -38.79 -3.75
N TYR A 120 5.14 -38.65 -2.82
CA TYR A 120 6.33 -37.83 -3.06
C TYR A 120 7.43 -38.66 -3.73
N GLY A 121 8.09 -38.13 -4.76
CA GLY A 121 9.16 -38.86 -5.45
C GLY A 121 9.70 -38.18 -6.71
N SER A 122 10.49 -38.92 -7.49
CA SER A 122 11.21 -38.45 -8.69
C SER A 122 10.31 -38.07 -9.88
N HIS A 123 9.01 -38.34 -9.81
CA HIS A 123 8.05 -37.97 -10.86
C HIS A 123 7.62 -36.50 -10.81
N LEU A 124 8.06 -35.74 -9.80
CA LEU A 124 7.80 -34.30 -9.68
C LEU A 124 8.73 -33.51 -10.60
N ASP A 125 8.17 -32.51 -11.30
CA ASP A 125 8.93 -31.67 -12.26
C ASP A 125 10.10 -30.94 -11.58
N ARG A 126 9.85 -30.40 -10.38
CA ARG A 126 10.88 -29.84 -9.51
C ARG A 126 10.63 -30.32 -8.08
N GLY A 127 11.00 -31.57 -7.85
CA GLY A 127 11.05 -32.14 -6.51
C GLY A 127 12.08 -31.41 -5.64
N MET A 128 11.81 -31.36 -4.34
CA MET A 128 12.71 -30.85 -3.31
C MET A 128 13.06 -32.01 -2.37
N THR A 129 14.05 -31.84 -1.51
CA THR A 129 14.22 -32.79 -0.41
C THR A 129 13.05 -32.66 0.56
N ILE A 130 12.55 -33.79 1.07
CA ILE A 130 11.38 -33.80 1.97
C ILE A 130 11.62 -32.95 3.23
N ASP A 131 12.89 -32.81 3.62
CA ASP A 131 13.31 -32.04 4.80
C ASP A 131 12.97 -30.56 4.69
N VAL A 132 12.83 -30.00 3.50
CA VAL A 132 12.34 -28.62 3.29
C VAL A 132 10.95 -28.43 3.90
N PHE A 133 10.10 -29.46 3.87
CA PHE A 133 8.74 -29.39 4.36
C PHE A 133 8.60 -29.76 5.84
N LYS A 134 9.65 -30.25 6.48
CA LYS A 134 9.64 -30.65 7.90
C LYS A 134 9.90 -29.46 8.82
N GLY A 135 9.43 -29.57 10.06
CA GLY A 135 9.72 -28.62 11.13
C GLY A 135 8.94 -27.30 11.06
N HIS A 136 9.30 -26.42 11.99
CA HIS A 136 8.77 -25.07 12.10
C HIS A 136 9.21 -24.22 10.91
N LYS A 137 8.25 -23.65 10.19
CA LYS A 137 8.48 -22.87 8.98
C LYS A 137 7.44 -21.79 8.82
N LEU A 138 7.85 -20.69 8.22
CA LEU A 138 6.97 -19.65 7.74
C LEU A 138 6.66 -19.90 6.26
N VAL A 139 5.38 -19.86 5.93
CA VAL A 139 4.90 -20.02 4.57
C VAL A 139 4.36 -18.69 4.08
N VAL A 140 4.85 -18.23 2.93
CA VAL A 140 4.43 -16.96 2.33
C VAL A 140 3.85 -17.23 0.96
N THR A 141 2.66 -16.71 0.67
CA THR A 141 2.06 -16.83 -0.66
C THR A 141 2.79 -15.97 -1.67
N ARG A 142 3.03 -16.51 -2.87
CA ARG A 142 3.69 -15.77 -3.94
C ARG A 142 2.78 -14.77 -4.65
N ASN A 143 1.47 -14.98 -4.59
CA ASN A 143 0.49 -14.11 -5.25
C ASN A 143 0.02 -12.99 -4.32
N TRP A 144 -0.41 -11.88 -4.92
CA TRP A 144 -1.02 -10.77 -4.22
C TRP A 144 -2.49 -11.05 -3.85
N PRO A 145 -2.98 -10.58 -2.68
CA PRO A 145 -2.19 -10.00 -1.58
C PRO A 145 -1.33 -11.07 -0.90
N VAL A 146 -0.12 -10.68 -0.50
CA VAL A 146 0.83 -11.54 0.24
C VAL A 146 0.21 -11.95 1.58
N ARG A 147 0.30 -13.23 1.90
CA ARG A 147 -0.19 -13.82 3.15
C ARG A 147 0.92 -14.69 3.72
N ALA A 148 1.22 -14.49 4.99
CA ALA A 148 2.13 -15.33 5.74
C ALA A 148 1.37 -16.18 6.77
N PHE A 149 1.79 -17.43 6.96
CA PHE A 149 1.31 -18.27 8.05
C PHE A 149 2.38 -19.28 8.47
N SER A 150 2.41 -19.64 9.76
CA SER A 150 3.34 -20.64 10.31
C SER A 150 2.80 -22.07 10.24
N LEU A 151 3.70 -23.04 10.04
CA LEU A 151 3.42 -24.48 10.07
C LEU A 151 4.52 -25.23 10.85
N SER A 152 4.13 -26.28 11.57
CA SER A 152 5.03 -27.29 12.16
C SER A 152 4.96 -28.64 11.43
N ASP A 153 3.79 -28.99 10.88
CA ASP A 153 3.55 -30.29 10.25
C ASP A 153 4.29 -30.44 8.92
N THR A 154 4.58 -31.69 8.56
CA THR A 154 5.14 -32.01 7.23
C THR A 154 4.03 -31.98 6.18
N VAL A 155 3.99 -30.89 5.40
CA VAL A 155 3.01 -30.67 4.33
C VAL A 155 3.73 -30.24 3.06
N ILE A 156 3.46 -30.93 1.95
CA ILE A 156 3.97 -30.54 0.64
C ILE A 156 3.18 -29.33 0.15
N LEU A 157 3.89 -28.22 -0.04
CA LEU A 157 3.35 -27.01 -0.62
C LEU A 157 3.77 -26.93 -2.08
N ALA A 158 2.85 -26.53 -2.96
CA ALA A 158 3.11 -26.38 -4.39
C ALA A 158 3.68 -24.99 -4.74
N GLU A 159 3.91 -24.73 -6.02
CA GLU A 159 4.65 -23.58 -6.56
C GLU A 159 4.08 -22.18 -6.25
N ASN A 160 2.90 -22.09 -5.62
CA ASN A 160 2.25 -20.83 -5.20
C ASN A 160 2.75 -20.31 -3.84
N PHE A 161 3.63 -21.06 -3.17
CA PHE A 161 4.14 -20.74 -1.85
C PHE A 161 5.67 -20.63 -1.85
N ASN A 162 6.19 -19.83 -0.92
CA ASN A 162 7.58 -19.77 -0.51
C ASN A 162 7.66 -20.30 0.92
N ILE A 163 8.74 -21.04 1.24
CA ILE A 163 9.03 -21.52 2.59
C ILE A 163 10.28 -20.81 3.09
N ILE A 164 10.21 -20.33 4.34
CA ILE A 164 11.33 -19.77 5.08
C ILE A 164 11.45 -20.52 6.40
N LYS A 165 12.62 -21.07 6.69
CA LYS A 165 12.89 -21.72 7.98
C LYS A 165 13.52 -20.73 8.94
N PHE A 166 12.99 -20.70 10.15
CA PHE A 166 13.44 -19.86 11.25
C PHE A 166 13.67 -20.70 12.49
N LYS A 167 14.47 -20.16 13.42
CA LYS A 167 14.43 -20.62 14.80
C LYS A 167 13.00 -20.44 15.36
N PRO A 168 12.49 -21.37 16.19
CA PRO A 168 11.10 -21.35 16.64
C PRO A 168 10.67 -20.05 17.33
N ASP A 169 11.58 -19.42 18.06
CA ASP A 169 11.28 -18.33 19.01
C ASP A 169 10.73 -17.06 18.34
N TYR A 170 11.06 -16.82 17.06
CA TYR A 170 10.65 -15.62 16.32
C TYR A 170 9.62 -15.87 15.21
N LEU A 171 9.13 -17.11 15.09
CA LEU A 171 8.29 -17.47 13.95
C LEU A 171 6.99 -16.64 13.88
N HIS A 172 6.34 -16.42 15.02
CA HIS A 172 5.12 -15.62 15.10
C HIS A 172 5.36 -14.13 14.93
N LEU A 173 6.54 -13.63 15.32
CA LEU A 173 6.96 -12.26 15.07
C LEU A 173 7.08 -12.00 13.56
N PHE A 174 7.83 -12.83 12.84
CA PHE A 174 7.97 -12.68 11.38
C PHE A 174 6.65 -12.90 10.64
N GLU A 175 5.78 -13.77 11.16
CA GLU A 175 4.42 -13.93 10.67
C GLU A 175 3.58 -12.65 10.80
N ALA A 176 3.72 -11.90 11.90
CA ALA A 176 3.08 -10.60 12.08
C ALA A 176 3.65 -9.55 11.13
N ILE A 177 4.98 -9.42 11.09
CA ILE A 177 5.67 -8.45 10.25
C ILE A 177 5.26 -8.64 8.79
N LEU A 178 5.31 -9.85 8.24
CA LEU A 178 4.96 -10.08 6.82
C LEU A 178 3.46 -9.96 6.50
N ASN A 179 2.58 -9.97 7.50
CA ASN A 179 1.14 -9.72 7.33
C ASN A 179 0.71 -8.27 7.68
N SER A 180 1.65 -7.44 8.11
CA SER A 180 1.43 -6.04 8.47
C SER A 180 1.21 -5.13 7.25
N ASN A 181 0.71 -3.92 7.50
CA ASN A 181 0.58 -2.91 6.46
C ASN A 181 1.95 -2.40 5.97
N ILE A 182 2.98 -2.35 6.81
CA ILE A 182 4.33 -1.96 6.36
C ILE A 182 4.88 -2.97 5.35
N ALA A 183 4.68 -4.27 5.57
CA ALA A 183 5.11 -5.28 4.61
C ALA A 183 4.36 -5.18 3.28
N GLY A 184 3.04 -4.99 3.34
CA GLY A 184 2.22 -4.76 2.15
C GLY A 184 2.62 -3.49 1.39
N PHE A 185 2.95 -2.41 2.10
CA PHE A 185 3.45 -1.16 1.53
C PHE A 185 4.80 -1.35 0.85
N TYR A 186 5.80 -1.85 1.58
CA TYR A 186 7.17 -2.01 1.10
C TYR A 186 7.23 -2.95 -0.12
N LEU A 187 6.67 -4.16 0.00
CA LEU A 187 6.70 -5.15 -1.08
C LEU A 187 5.96 -4.64 -2.32
N ALA A 188 4.85 -3.92 -2.14
CA ALA A 188 4.10 -3.42 -3.28
C ALA A 188 4.83 -2.26 -3.96
N ALA A 189 5.35 -1.32 -3.18
CA ALA A 189 6.08 -0.19 -3.70
C ALA A 189 7.34 -0.62 -4.47
N LYS A 190 8.05 -1.66 -3.99
CA LYS A 190 9.29 -2.13 -4.62
C LYS A 190 9.07 -3.14 -5.75
N TYR A 191 8.12 -4.06 -5.60
CA TYR A 191 8.08 -5.29 -6.42
C TYR A 191 6.76 -5.56 -7.14
N LEU A 192 5.71 -4.74 -6.94
CA LEU A 192 4.43 -4.95 -7.61
C LEU A 192 4.48 -4.50 -9.08
N GLN A 193 5.04 -5.35 -9.96
CA GLN A 193 5.22 -5.10 -11.41
C GLN A 193 4.00 -4.57 -12.17
N ARG A 194 2.79 -4.86 -11.69
CA ARG A 194 1.54 -4.36 -12.28
C ARG A 194 0.57 -3.97 -11.18
N PRO A 195 0.06 -2.72 -11.15
CA PRO A 195 -1.02 -2.34 -10.25
C PRO A 195 -2.28 -3.21 -10.46
N GLU A 196 -2.45 -3.73 -11.68
CA GLU A 196 -3.59 -4.56 -12.09
C GLU A 196 -3.15 -5.87 -12.76
N GLY A 197 -3.69 -7.00 -12.29
CA GLY A 197 -3.53 -8.33 -12.90
C GLY A 197 -2.88 -9.38 -11.99
N ASN A 198 -3.01 -10.65 -12.39
CA ASN A 198 -2.60 -11.82 -11.57
C ASN A 198 -1.13 -12.25 -11.76
N TRP A 199 -0.31 -11.45 -12.45
CA TRP A 199 0.99 -11.90 -12.94
C TRP A 199 2.18 -11.46 -12.08
N SER A 200 2.00 -10.46 -11.21
CA SER A 200 3.06 -10.08 -10.27
C SER A 200 3.15 -11.11 -9.16
N LYS A 201 4.33 -11.71 -9.00
CA LYS A 201 4.62 -12.66 -7.94
C LYS A 201 5.73 -12.13 -7.04
N ILE A 202 5.59 -12.36 -5.75
CA ILE A 202 6.69 -12.28 -4.80
C ILE A 202 7.51 -13.56 -4.93
N ASP A 203 8.78 -13.41 -5.28
CA ASP A 203 9.74 -14.51 -5.28
C ASP A 203 10.54 -14.52 -3.96
N LEU A 204 11.48 -15.45 -3.86
CA LEU A 204 12.33 -15.57 -2.68
C LEU A 204 13.32 -14.42 -2.55
N GLU A 205 13.81 -13.86 -3.66
CA GLU A 205 14.81 -12.81 -3.62
C GLU A 205 14.23 -11.52 -3.07
N HIS A 206 12.97 -11.22 -3.40
CA HIS A 206 12.20 -10.15 -2.77
C HIS A 206 12.06 -10.36 -1.26
N LEU A 207 11.75 -11.59 -0.81
CA LEU A 207 11.59 -11.89 0.62
C LEU A 207 12.92 -11.86 1.38
N LYS A 208 14.02 -12.32 0.78
CA LYS A 208 15.37 -12.28 1.37
C LYS A 208 15.82 -10.84 1.66
N LYS A 209 15.45 -9.91 0.78
CA LYS A 209 15.78 -8.48 0.88
C LYS A 209 14.82 -7.70 1.78
N PHE A 210 13.71 -8.31 2.21
CA PHE A 210 12.71 -7.63 3.01
C PHE A 210 13.34 -7.09 4.31
N PRO A 211 13.18 -5.78 4.62
CA PRO A 211 13.81 -5.14 5.77
C PRO A 211 13.11 -5.57 7.06
N ILE A 212 13.88 -6.10 8.02
CA ILE A 212 13.43 -6.45 9.38
C ILE A 212 14.03 -5.45 10.36
N PRO A 213 13.21 -4.85 11.25
CA PRO A 213 13.68 -3.80 12.14
C PRO A 213 14.60 -4.38 13.21
N ASP A 214 15.18 -3.51 14.01
CA ASP A 214 15.96 -3.91 15.17
C ASP A 214 15.07 -4.63 16.20
N LEU A 215 15.46 -5.84 16.61
CA LEU A 215 14.64 -6.71 17.46
C LEU A 215 15.02 -6.59 18.95
N LYS A 216 15.26 -5.36 19.42
CA LYS A 216 15.67 -5.08 20.81
C LYS A 216 14.51 -4.86 21.78
N ASP A 217 13.35 -4.42 21.29
CA ASP A 217 12.19 -4.16 22.14
C ASP A 217 11.44 -5.47 22.44
N GLU A 218 11.88 -6.16 23.49
CA GLU A 218 11.27 -7.42 23.93
C GLU A 218 9.80 -7.26 24.35
N GLU A 219 9.40 -6.10 24.86
CA GLU A 219 8.01 -5.86 25.30
C GLU A 219 7.06 -5.85 24.11
N VAL A 220 7.40 -5.05 23.08
CA VAL A 220 6.60 -4.97 21.84
C VAL A 220 6.61 -6.32 21.11
N ILE A 221 7.75 -7.01 21.05
CA ILE A 221 7.85 -8.35 20.44
C ILE A 221 6.93 -9.35 21.15
N ASN A 222 6.97 -9.40 22.47
CA ASN A 222 6.13 -10.32 23.26
C ASN A 222 4.64 -10.00 23.08
N GLU A 223 4.29 -8.72 22.99
CA GLU A 223 2.91 -8.31 22.72
C GLU A 223 2.44 -8.76 21.34
N ILE A 224 3.27 -8.61 20.32
CA ILE A 224 2.97 -9.08 18.95
C ILE A 224 2.72 -10.60 18.96
N ILE A 225 3.61 -11.37 19.57
CA ILE A 225 3.48 -12.83 19.66
C ILE A 225 2.18 -13.22 20.37
N ARG A 226 1.83 -12.51 21.45
CA ARG A 226 0.58 -12.71 22.20
C ARG A 226 -0.64 -12.43 21.33
N VAL A 227 -0.65 -11.34 20.57
CA VAL A 227 -1.76 -10.98 19.69
C VAL A 227 -1.89 -11.97 18.52
N VAL A 228 -0.78 -12.39 17.89
CA VAL A 228 -0.80 -13.45 16.86
C VAL A 228 -1.40 -14.74 17.40
N SER A 229 -1.06 -15.11 18.64
CA SER A 229 -1.63 -16.28 19.31
C SER A 229 -3.16 -16.15 19.48
N LYS A 230 -3.66 -14.98 19.89
CA LYS A 230 -5.10 -14.68 19.97
C LYS A 230 -5.77 -14.75 18.59
N ILE A 231 -5.15 -14.21 17.54
CA ILE A 231 -5.67 -14.30 16.16
C ILE A 231 -5.84 -15.76 15.74
N LYS A 232 -4.87 -16.62 16.02
CA LYS A 232 -4.92 -18.04 15.67
C LYS A 232 -6.00 -18.80 16.45
N GLN A 233 -6.15 -18.51 17.74
CA GLN A 233 -7.16 -19.12 18.61
C GLN A 233 -8.58 -18.70 18.21
N GLU A 234 -8.83 -17.40 18.05
CA GLU A 234 -10.16 -16.85 17.75
C GLU A 234 -10.50 -16.88 16.25
N ARG A 235 -9.50 -17.08 15.38
CA ARG A 235 -9.60 -16.98 13.91
C ARG A 235 -10.20 -15.67 13.42
N ASN A 236 -10.02 -14.59 14.18
CA ASN A 236 -10.56 -13.26 13.89
C ASN A 236 -9.45 -12.24 13.62
N ILE A 237 -9.03 -12.15 12.36
CA ILE A 237 -7.98 -11.22 11.93
C ILE A 237 -8.43 -9.77 12.07
N GLY A 238 -9.69 -9.47 11.70
CA GLY A 238 -10.22 -8.11 11.65
C GLY A 238 -10.20 -7.41 13.01
N LYS A 239 -10.47 -8.15 14.09
CA LYS A 239 -10.45 -7.64 15.46
C LYS A 239 -9.08 -7.13 15.91
N TYR A 240 -8.00 -7.74 15.42
CA TYR A 240 -6.64 -7.51 15.91
C TYR A 240 -5.72 -6.84 14.89
N LYS A 241 -6.19 -6.58 13.67
CA LYS A 241 -5.37 -6.10 12.56
C LYS A 241 -4.74 -4.73 12.86
N GLU A 242 -5.54 -3.79 13.35
CA GLU A 242 -5.06 -2.45 13.70
C GLU A 242 -4.02 -2.50 14.83
N GLN A 243 -4.31 -3.25 15.90
CA GLN A 243 -3.37 -3.45 17.01
C GLN A 243 -2.03 -4.04 16.54
N ILE A 244 -2.05 -5.06 15.67
CA ILE A 244 -0.81 -5.63 15.12
C ILE A 244 -0.07 -4.59 14.27
N ASP A 245 -0.78 -3.85 13.42
CA ASP A 245 -0.14 -2.85 12.56
C ASP A 245 0.53 -1.75 13.39
N ASP A 246 -0.12 -1.27 14.46
CA ASP A 246 0.46 -0.27 15.34
C ASP A 246 1.68 -0.79 16.10
N LEU A 247 1.63 -2.01 16.65
CA LEU A 247 2.79 -2.63 17.31
C LEU A 247 3.96 -2.87 16.34
N VAL A 248 3.66 -3.26 15.10
CA VAL A 248 4.69 -3.40 14.08
C VAL A 248 5.26 -2.03 13.70
N PHE A 249 4.44 -0.98 13.63
CA PHE A 249 4.96 0.38 13.42
C PHE A 249 5.85 0.85 14.58
N ASP A 250 5.52 0.50 15.81
CA ASP A 250 6.36 0.74 16.98
C ASP A 250 7.71 0.02 16.85
N LEU A 251 7.74 -1.23 16.38
CA LEU A 251 9.00 -1.95 16.13
C LEU A 251 9.90 -1.28 15.08
N TYR A 252 9.32 -0.64 14.07
CA TYR A 252 10.07 0.09 13.04
C TYR A 252 10.39 1.54 13.44
N ASP A 253 10.03 1.95 14.67
CA ASP A 253 10.15 3.32 15.17
C ASP A 253 9.57 4.34 14.19
N LEU A 254 8.39 4.04 13.64
CA LEU A 254 7.72 4.94 12.71
C LEU A 254 7.03 6.05 13.49
N ASP A 255 7.24 7.28 13.05
CA ASP A 255 6.51 8.42 13.60
C ASP A 255 5.07 8.49 13.07
N TYR A 256 4.29 9.45 13.57
CA TYR A 256 2.91 9.64 13.14
C TYR A 256 2.79 9.92 11.63
N TYR A 257 3.67 10.74 11.07
CA TYR A 257 3.65 11.14 9.66
C TYR A 257 3.91 9.92 8.75
N GLU A 258 4.88 9.09 9.10
CA GLU A 258 5.25 7.88 8.34
C GLU A 258 4.19 6.78 8.44
N ARG A 259 3.59 6.59 9.62
CA ARG A 259 2.43 5.71 9.79
C ARG A 259 1.29 6.15 8.88
N GLN A 260 1.04 7.47 8.82
CA GLN A 260 -0.01 8.02 7.98
C GLN A 260 0.30 7.86 6.49
N GLN A 261 1.56 7.99 6.07
CA GLN A 261 2.01 7.69 4.70
C GLN A 261 1.66 6.25 4.29
N ILE A 262 1.94 5.27 5.16
CA ILE A 262 1.61 3.85 4.90
C ILE A 262 0.09 3.65 4.83
N LYS A 263 -0.67 4.23 5.77
CA LYS A 263 -2.15 4.14 5.79
C LYS A 263 -2.75 4.72 4.51
N ASP A 264 -2.28 5.89 4.09
CA ASP A 264 -2.72 6.58 2.86
C ASP A 264 -2.37 5.80 1.60
N TYR A 265 -1.17 5.21 1.53
CA TYR A 265 -0.79 4.32 0.43
C TYR A 265 -1.81 3.18 0.25
N HIS A 266 -2.15 2.48 1.32
CA HIS A 266 -3.13 1.39 1.26
C HIS A 266 -4.53 1.89 0.90
N LYS A 267 -4.92 3.07 1.39
CA LYS A 267 -6.21 3.71 1.04
C LYS A 267 -6.30 3.97 -0.46
N ILE A 268 -5.24 4.52 -1.06
CA ILE A 268 -5.17 4.77 -2.50
C ILE A 268 -5.18 3.45 -3.30
N GLN A 269 -4.36 2.48 -2.91
CA GLN A 269 -4.28 1.18 -3.58
C GLN A 269 -5.62 0.42 -3.58
N LYS A 270 -6.40 0.50 -2.49
CA LYS A 270 -7.72 -0.13 -2.41
C LYS A 270 -8.72 0.42 -3.43
N ARG A 271 -8.60 1.71 -3.80
CA ARG A 271 -9.56 2.38 -4.70
C ARG A 271 -9.24 2.21 -6.19
N LYS A 272 -8.03 1.82 -6.56
CA LYS A 272 -7.60 1.51 -7.94
C LYS A 272 -8.12 2.56 -8.94
N ARG A 273 -8.95 2.15 -9.92
CA ARG A 273 -9.53 3.01 -10.96
C ARG A 273 -10.53 4.05 -10.46
N LYS A 274 -11.05 3.91 -9.24
CA LYS A 274 -11.96 4.88 -8.60
C LYS A 274 -11.19 5.76 -7.62
N ASN A 275 -10.02 6.25 -8.03
CA ASN A 275 -9.16 7.07 -7.18
C ASN A 275 -9.62 8.53 -7.09
N LEU A 276 -10.91 8.80 -7.33
CA LEU A 276 -11.48 10.13 -7.13
C LEU A 276 -11.73 10.34 -5.64
N VAL A 277 -11.55 11.58 -5.20
CA VAL A 277 -11.80 12.01 -3.84
C VAL A 277 -13.30 11.96 -3.52
N THR A 278 -13.64 11.52 -2.31
CA THR A 278 -15.01 11.55 -1.77
C THR A 278 -15.15 12.63 -0.71
N VAL A 279 -16.38 12.88 -0.29
CA VAL A 279 -16.68 13.83 0.79
C VAL A 279 -15.94 13.45 2.08
N GLU A 280 -15.90 12.16 2.42
CA GLU A 280 -15.21 11.66 3.61
C GLU A 280 -13.71 11.90 3.55
N ASP A 281 -13.08 11.73 2.38
CA ASP A 281 -11.64 12.02 2.23
C ASP A 281 -11.33 13.50 2.45
N MET A 282 -12.20 14.39 1.94
CA MET A 282 -12.03 15.82 2.13
C MET A 282 -12.22 16.23 3.59
N ILE A 283 -13.16 15.59 4.31
CA ILE A 283 -13.32 15.80 5.76
C ILE A 283 -12.04 15.37 6.48
N GLU A 284 -11.55 14.16 6.22
CA GLU A 284 -10.30 13.67 6.84
C GLU A 284 -9.11 14.60 6.54
N TYR A 285 -8.98 15.08 5.31
CA TYR A 285 -7.95 16.05 4.92
C TYR A 285 -8.09 17.37 5.69
N VAL A 286 -9.31 17.92 5.74
CA VAL A 286 -9.59 19.22 6.38
C VAL A 286 -9.35 19.14 7.88
N ASP A 287 -9.82 18.08 8.54
CA ASP A 287 -9.62 17.88 9.97
C ASP A 287 -8.12 17.80 10.29
N GLU A 288 -7.35 17.02 9.52
CA GLU A 288 -5.90 16.92 9.67
C GLU A 288 -5.18 18.27 9.47
N PHE A 289 -5.60 19.02 8.44
CA PHE A 289 -5.03 20.34 8.15
C PHE A 289 -5.31 21.34 9.28
N ILE A 290 -6.56 21.40 9.74
CA ILE A 290 -6.98 22.27 10.83
C ILE A 290 -6.21 21.90 12.10
N GLU A 291 -6.15 20.62 12.47
CA GLU A 291 -5.41 20.16 13.64
C GLU A 291 -3.92 20.54 13.59
N GLY A 292 -3.29 20.40 12.42
CA GLY A 292 -1.89 20.77 12.22
C GLY A 292 -1.62 22.28 12.28
N ILE A 293 -2.53 23.12 11.80
CA ILE A 293 -2.38 24.59 11.82
C ILE A 293 -2.83 25.21 13.15
N ASN A 294 -3.73 24.58 13.88
CA ASN A 294 -4.34 25.13 15.10
C ASN A 294 -3.33 25.66 16.14
N PRO A 295 -2.14 25.04 16.37
CA PRO A 295 -1.13 25.58 17.29
C PRO A 295 -0.59 26.96 16.90
N PHE A 296 -0.71 27.36 15.63
CA PHE A 296 -0.21 28.63 15.08
C PHE A 296 -1.30 29.72 15.02
N ILE A 297 -2.55 29.40 15.38
CA ILE A 297 -3.67 30.34 15.34
C ILE A 297 -3.75 31.11 16.66
N GLU A 298 -4.03 32.41 16.57
CA GLU A 298 -4.26 33.26 17.75
C GLU A 298 -5.45 32.74 18.60
N LYS A 299 -5.29 32.77 19.93
CA LYS A 299 -6.34 32.36 20.86
C LYS A 299 -7.65 33.11 20.58
N GLY A 300 -8.75 32.36 20.47
CA GLY A 300 -10.09 32.91 20.21
C GLY A 300 -10.46 32.97 18.73
N TYR A 301 -9.52 32.66 17.83
CA TYR A 301 -9.80 32.39 16.43
C TYR A 301 -9.81 30.89 16.17
N VAL A 302 -10.56 30.48 15.15
CA VAL A 302 -10.63 29.12 14.63
C VAL A 302 -10.58 29.15 13.12
N LEU A 303 -10.02 28.09 12.54
CA LEU A 303 -10.02 27.88 11.10
C LEU A 303 -11.29 27.11 10.68
N ASN A 304 -12.10 27.72 9.83
CA ASN A 304 -13.26 27.08 9.20
C ASN A 304 -12.92 26.68 7.77
N ALA A 305 -13.59 25.66 7.24
CA ALA A 305 -13.34 25.15 5.90
C ALA A 305 -14.62 24.99 5.07
N GLU A 306 -14.52 25.36 3.79
CA GLU A 306 -15.50 25.07 2.76
C GLU A 306 -14.89 24.18 1.69
N VAL A 307 -15.60 23.12 1.32
CA VAL A 307 -15.12 22.07 0.41
C VAL A 307 -15.94 22.06 -0.87
N TYR A 308 -15.24 22.06 -2.01
CA TYR A 308 -15.80 21.99 -3.35
C TYR A 308 -15.16 20.82 -4.11
N ILE A 309 -15.98 19.88 -4.57
CA ILE A 309 -15.51 18.70 -5.32
C ILE A 309 -16.08 18.74 -6.73
N CYS A 310 -15.21 18.87 -7.74
CA CYS A 310 -15.58 18.79 -9.15
C CYS A 310 -14.96 17.55 -9.80
N LYS A 311 -15.81 16.72 -10.44
CA LYS A 311 -15.32 15.53 -11.17
C LYS A 311 -14.52 15.88 -12.44
N PHE A 312 -14.61 17.12 -12.93
CA PHE A 312 -13.98 17.54 -14.17
C PHE A 312 -12.81 18.51 -13.96
N LEU A 313 -12.95 19.49 -13.06
CA LEU A 313 -11.94 20.52 -12.82
C LEU A 313 -11.11 20.28 -11.57
N GLY A 314 -11.16 19.13 -10.89
CA GLY A 314 -10.45 18.97 -9.62
C GLY A 314 -11.25 19.37 -8.37
N SER A 315 -10.57 19.60 -7.26
CA SER A 315 -11.20 19.94 -5.97
C SER A 315 -10.54 21.16 -5.34
N LEU A 316 -11.30 21.85 -4.50
CA LEU A 316 -10.89 23.09 -3.84
C LEU A 316 -11.31 23.06 -2.37
N VAL A 317 -10.42 23.49 -1.50
CA VAL A 317 -10.73 23.81 -0.10
C VAL A 317 -10.44 25.28 0.13
N LYS A 318 -11.42 25.99 0.70
CA LYS A 318 -11.26 27.35 1.19
C LYS A 318 -11.22 27.33 2.71
N PHE A 319 -10.13 27.83 3.29
CA PHE A 319 -9.97 28.01 4.73
C PHE A 319 -10.13 29.48 5.09
N ASN A 320 -10.92 29.80 6.12
CA ASN A 320 -11.13 31.15 6.61
C ASN A 320 -11.01 31.22 8.13
N PHE A 321 -10.44 32.30 8.64
CA PHE A 321 -10.40 32.55 10.08
C PHE A 321 -11.70 33.19 10.56
N SER A 322 -12.21 32.72 11.70
CA SER A 322 -13.33 33.38 12.37
C SER A 322 -13.27 33.20 13.87
N LYS A 323 -14.15 33.89 14.61
CA LYS A 323 -14.31 33.73 16.07
C LYS A 323 -15.27 32.60 16.46
N LYS A 324 -15.90 31.93 15.48
CA LYS A 324 -16.93 30.91 15.72
C LYS A 324 -16.64 29.66 14.90
N LYS A 325 -16.62 28.51 15.57
CA LYS A 325 -16.46 27.24 14.88
C LYS A 325 -17.73 26.94 14.08
N GLU A 326 -17.56 26.81 12.78
CA GLU A 326 -18.62 26.41 11.85
C GLU A 326 -18.46 24.93 11.51
N ARG A 327 -19.55 24.30 11.06
CA ARG A 327 -19.46 22.96 10.48
C ARG A 327 -18.82 23.07 9.11
N ILE A 328 -18.00 22.09 8.74
CA ILE A 328 -17.42 22.01 7.39
C ILE A 328 -18.57 22.08 6.38
N ASN A 329 -18.53 23.10 5.53
CA ASN A 329 -19.56 23.29 4.52
C ASN A 329 -19.14 22.53 3.25
N ILE A 330 -19.89 21.49 2.90
CA ILE A 330 -19.53 20.59 1.81
C ILE A 330 -20.50 20.81 0.65
N ASN A 331 -20.00 21.45 -0.39
CA ASN A 331 -20.75 21.71 -1.61
C ASN A 331 -20.50 20.58 -2.62
N GLY A 332 -20.94 19.36 -2.29
CA GLY A 332 -20.68 18.13 -3.05
C GLY A 332 -21.34 18.02 -4.43
N SER A 333 -22.15 19.00 -4.84
CA SER A 333 -22.82 19.02 -6.16
C SER A 333 -22.84 20.42 -6.82
N ALA A 334 -22.07 21.38 -6.31
CA ALA A 334 -22.21 22.76 -6.75
C ALA A 334 -21.48 22.98 -8.07
N GLU A 335 -22.30 23.18 -9.12
CA GLU A 335 -22.02 23.55 -10.50
C GLU A 335 -20.59 24.02 -10.75
N LEU A 336 -19.96 23.47 -11.80
CA LEU A 336 -18.78 24.01 -12.49
C LEU A 336 -18.69 25.56 -12.41
N LYS A 337 -19.83 26.25 -12.51
CA LYS A 337 -19.99 27.71 -12.36
C LYS A 337 -19.54 28.30 -11.02
N LYS A 338 -19.71 27.65 -9.87
CA LYS A 338 -19.21 28.17 -8.58
C LYS A 338 -17.71 28.06 -8.49
N LEU A 339 -17.15 26.91 -8.89
CA LEU A 339 -15.70 26.72 -8.93
C LEU A 339 -15.07 27.68 -9.95
N LEU A 340 -15.61 27.74 -11.17
CA LEU A 340 -15.21 28.71 -12.20
C LEU A 340 -15.41 30.15 -11.72
N GLY A 341 -16.46 30.42 -10.96
CA GLY A 341 -16.72 31.72 -10.37
C GLY A 341 -15.60 32.14 -9.42
N ILE A 342 -15.19 31.27 -8.50
CA ILE A 342 -14.04 31.49 -7.61
C ILE A 342 -12.76 31.67 -8.45
N ILE A 343 -12.52 30.76 -9.39
CA ILE A 343 -11.34 30.79 -10.28
C ILE A 343 -11.24 32.11 -11.08
N GLN A 344 -12.37 32.60 -11.61
CA GLN A 344 -12.44 33.78 -12.46
C GLN A 344 -12.51 35.10 -11.69
N TYR A 345 -13.16 35.14 -10.52
CA TYR A 345 -13.30 36.36 -9.71
C TYR A 345 -12.08 36.62 -8.83
N ASP A 346 -11.41 35.57 -8.32
CA ASP A 346 -10.30 35.72 -7.38
C ASP A 346 -8.92 35.73 -8.09
N GLY A 347 -8.92 35.92 -9.42
CA GLY A 347 -7.70 36.26 -10.16
C GLY A 347 -6.73 35.10 -10.36
N ILE A 348 -7.21 33.87 -10.58
CA ILE A 348 -6.32 32.81 -11.06
C ILE A 348 -5.98 33.12 -12.51
N GLU A 349 -4.87 33.84 -12.72
CA GLU A 349 -4.43 34.34 -14.02
C GLU A 349 -4.18 33.21 -15.04
N ASP A 350 -4.05 31.96 -14.58
CA ASP A 350 -3.65 30.84 -15.41
C ASP A 350 -4.67 29.68 -15.38
N ILE A 351 -5.79 29.88 -16.08
CA ILE A 351 -6.82 28.86 -16.34
C ILE A 351 -6.20 27.58 -16.93
N LYS A 352 -5.06 27.71 -17.64
CA LYS A 352 -4.33 26.59 -18.23
C LYS A 352 -3.86 25.61 -17.15
N ASN A 353 -3.31 26.09 -16.04
CA ASN A 353 -2.79 25.25 -14.97
C ASN A 353 -3.90 24.48 -14.23
N ILE A 354 -5.12 25.04 -14.20
CA ILE A 354 -6.32 24.35 -13.68
C ILE A 354 -6.76 23.22 -14.61
N LEU A 355 -6.72 23.44 -15.92
CA LEU A 355 -7.02 22.38 -16.90
C LEU A 355 -5.95 21.28 -16.89
N GLU A 356 -4.71 21.63 -16.52
CA GLU A 356 -3.60 20.70 -16.30
C GLU A 356 -3.63 20.06 -14.90
N GLU A 357 -4.63 20.40 -14.06
CA GLU A 357 -4.82 19.93 -12.68
C GLU A 357 -3.60 20.17 -11.77
N GLU A 358 -2.83 21.22 -12.05
CA GLU A 358 -1.70 21.61 -11.22
C GLU A 358 -2.18 22.14 -9.86
N GLU A 359 -1.41 21.86 -8.80
CA GLU A 359 -1.68 22.38 -7.47
C GLU A 359 -1.54 23.91 -7.47
N GLN A 360 -2.61 24.60 -7.08
CA GLN A 360 -2.64 26.06 -6.94
C GLN A 360 -2.95 26.46 -5.51
N ARG A 361 -2.27 27.51 -5.04
CA ARG A 361 -2.48 28.10 -3.73
C ARG A 361 -2.74 29.58 -3.92
N ILE A 362 -3.87 30.04 -3.40
CA ILE A 362 -4.24 31.45 -3.49
C ILE A 362 -4.48 31.91 -2.06
N CYS A 363 -3.77 32.96 -1.66
CA CYS A 363 -3.96 33.60 -0.37
C CYS A 363 -4.54 34.99 -0.64
N ASP A 364 -5.69 35.27 -0.05
CA ASP A 364 -6.19 36.63 0.10
C ASP A 364 -6.10 37.07 1.58
N ASP A 365 -6.43 38.32 1.90
CA ASP A 365 -6.34 38.86 3.27
C ASP A 365 -7.19 38.10 4.31
N LYS A 366 -8.12 37.24 3.87
CA LYS A 366 -9.15 36.60 4.69
C LYS A 366 -9.19 35.08 4.56
N ALA A 367 -8.59 34.53 3.51
CA ALA A 367 -8.80 33.15 3.09
C ALA A 367 -7.56 32.54 2.43
N LEU A 368 -7.37 31.25 2.70
CA LEU A 368 -6.46 30.38 1.97
C LEU A 368 -7.28 29.44 1.09
N TYR A 369 -6.98 29.42 -0.21
CA TYR A 369 -7.57 28.50 -1.17
C TYR A 369 -6.52 27.49 -1.60
N LEU A 370 -6.83 26.21 -1.43
CA LEU A 370 -6.03 25.10 -1.92
C LEU A 370 -6.81 24.40 -3.04
N TYR A 371 -6.28 24.46 -4.25
CA TYR A 371 -6.84 23.81 -5.42
C TYR A 371 -5.89 22.71 -5.91
N LYS A 372 -6.42 21.53 -6.21
CA LYS A 372 -5.65 20.37 -6.70
C LYS A 372 -6.52 19.49 -7.60
N SER A 373 -5.90 18.50 -8.25
CA SER A 373 -6.61 17.41 -8.93
C SER A 373 -7.68 16.77 -8.03
N ASN A 374 -8.70 16.14 -8.60
CA ASN A 374 -9.71 15.42 -7.80
C ASN A 374 -9.26 13.99 -7.43
N HIS A 375 -7.97 13.66 -7.59
CA HIS A 375 -7.44 12.37 -7.21
C HIS A 375 -7.15 12.30 -5.71
N LEU A 376 -7.48 11.18 -5.08
CA LEU A 376 -7.30 10.96 -3.65
C LEU A 376 -5.85 11.19 -3.19
N LYS A 377 -4.85 10.90 -4.04
CA LYS A 377 -3.42 11.11 -3.71
C LYS A 377 -3.12 12.54 -3.25
N ASP A 378 -3.89 13.52 -3.73
CA ASP A 378 -3.71 14.95 -3.47
C ASP A 378 -4.54 15.46 -2.28
N TRP A 379 -5.39 14.59 -1.72
CA TRP A 379 -6.32 14.88 -0.62
C TRP A 379 -6.23 13.83 0.49
N THR A 380 -5.01 13.34 0.75
CA THR A 380 -4.72 12.42 1.85
C THR A 380 -4.36 13.18 3.13
N ARG A 381 -4.45 12.54 4.30
CA ARG A 381 -4.01 13.14 5.58
C ARG A 381 -2.52 13.48 5.55
N THR A 382 -1.69 12.63 4.95
CA THR A 382 -0.28 12.96 4.70
C THR A 382 -0.15 14.23 3.88
N LYS A 383 -0.94 14.39 2.81
CA LYS A 383 -0.89 15.61 1.99
C LYS A 383 -1.36 16.83 2.76
N ALA A 384 -2.34 16.70 3.66
CA ALA A 384 -2.70 17.77 4.58
C ALA A 384 -1.49 18.19 5.43
N LEU A 385 -0.77 17.24 6.03
CA LEU A 385 0.45 17.52 6.81
C LEU A 385 1.55 18.18 5.96
N ASP A 386 1.74 17.73 4.72
CA ASP A 386 2.69 18.34 3.77
C ASP A 386 2.33 19.81 3.52
N ASP A 387 1.03 20.10 3.36
CA ASP A 387 0.54 21.45 3.10
C ASP A 387 0.64 22.34 4.35
N VAL A 388 0.31 21.81 5.53
CA VAL A 388 0.54 22.49 6.82
C VAL A 388 2.00 22.86 6.98
N ARG A 389 2.94 21.93 6.75
CA ARG A 389 4.38 22.21 6.85
C ARG A 389 4.80 23.35 5.93
N LYS A 390 4.27 23.41 4.72
CA LYS A 390 4.57 24.49 3.77
C LYS A 390 3.97 25.83 4.21
N GLU A 391 2.74 25.86 4.70
CA GLU A 391 2.14 27.11 5.22
C GLU A 391 2.89 27.63 6.46
N VAL A 392 3.23 26.73 7.38
CA VAL A 392 4.02 27.07 8.57
C VAL A 392 5.42 27.54 8.17
N GLY A 393 6.06 26.93 7.18
CA GLY A 393 7.34 27.37 6.64
C GLY A 393 7.29 28.81 6.13
N ILE A 394 6.26 29.16 5.35
CA ILE A 394 6.03 30.53 4.87
C ILE A 394 5.85 31.51 6.04
N ILE A 395 5.13 31.11 7.10
CA ILE A 395 4.99 31.95 8.31
C ILE A 395 6.36 32.23 8.93
N TYR A 396 7.22 31.22 9.07
CA TYR A 396 8.55 31.39 9.65
C TYR A 396 9.47 32.26 8.79
N GLU A 397 9.42 32.13 7.46
CA GLU A 397 10.21 32.95 6.53
C GLU A 397 9.84 34.44 6.58
N ASN A 398 8.60 34.77 6.97
CA ASN A 398 8.10 36.13 7.06
C ASN A 398 8.10 36.69 8.49
N LEU A 399 8.65 35.96 9.48
CA LEU A 399 8.86 36.53 10.80
C LEU A 399 9.94 37.61 10.73
N PRO A 400 9.76 38.77 11.39
CA PRO A 400 10.80 39.78 11.45
C PRO A 400 12.06 39.19 12.08
N ASP A 401 13.21 39.37 11.42
CA ASP A 401 14.52 39.02 11.97
C ASP A 401 14.63 39.62 13.38
N LYS A 402 14.84 38.75 14.37
CA LYS A 402 14.95 39.15 15.77
C LYS A 402 16.31 39.73 16.12
#